data_AF-A0A430Q968-F1
#
_entry.id   AF-A0A430Q968-F1
#
_cell.length_a   1.000
_cell.length_b   1.000
_cell.length_c   1.000
_cell.angle_alpha   90.00
_cell.angle_beta   90.00
_cell.angle_gamma   90.00
#
_symmetry.space_group_name_H-M   'P 1'
#
loop_
_entity.id
_entity.type
_entity.pdbx_description
1 polymer ?
#
loop_
_entity_poly.entity_id
_entity_poly.type
_entity_poly.pdbx_seq_one_letter_code
_entity_poly.pdbx_strand_id
1 'polypeptide(L)'
;WLRISWQTHSCYAELGVDGSECSFLRYLSEVESFCPIMDNRKFVKRRRKAQINRELKGLLDLLPEYKNHLVSNTFMRARLKRIWPDWLEGIQHYINGVNFSWPDSLDHCKHCSSDDMTCFNLCQSTKITGQPFLYGRPKLNILLHLEFLSNAFGDNLFETTVSRGGPLGELVQWTDLIGALYILGHRLTITYEATNAKSLLSYSDHIPCMVKGNEYDLVYTDITGFRQLYNTRIRTPLCKFRILDTFGTEAPYNRKAERWGGLHLNLQQFYTFFPHSPDNTFLGFVTEISPFKSKSDQSLSKPIALIYGKQSYMWNNKTNYLRILSDYFELHGNVMDNVDKLPKFVHIHQMQYGQPYLELMSKAQILVGLGFPYEGPAPLEAIANGLIFLNPRFDPPHGRSNQAFFSDKPTSRGVSAIFKSLLFL
;
A
#
# COMPACT_ATOMS: atom_id res chain seq x y z
N TRP A 1 -4.80 21.95 -29.99
CA TRP A 1 -3.34 22.09 -29.98
C TRP A 1 -2.73 21.53 -31.27
N LEU A 2 -2.79 20.22 -31.56
CA LEU A 2 -2.15 19.64 -32.76
C LEU A 2 -2.51 20.34 -34.08
N ARG A 3 -3.79 20.72 -34.29
CA ARG A 3 -4.25 21.48 -35.47
C ARG A 3 -3.38 22.68 -35.84
N ILE A 4 -2.79 23.35 -34.85
CA ILE A 4 -1.99 24.58 -35.04
C ILE A 4 -0.50 24.37 -34.79
N SER A 5 -0.08 23.21 -34.28
CA SER A 5 1.30 23.02 -33.77
C SER A 5 2.01 21.80 -34.36
N TRP A 6 1.34 20.92 -35.09
CA TRP A 6 1.96 19.67 -35.58
C TRP A 6 3.12 19.89 -36.55
N GLN A 7 3.15 21.02 -37.28
CA GLN A 7 4.24 21.34 -38.21
C GLN A 7 5.47 21.95 -37.53
N THR A 8 5.41 22.22 -36.22
CA THR A 8 6.51 22.86 -35.49
C THR A 8 7.76 21.98 -35.42
N HIS A 9 7.60 20.66 -35.53
CA HIS A 9 8.70 19.68 -35.46
C HIS A 9 8.48 18.56 -36.48
N SER A 10 9.51 18.19 -37.26
CA SER A 10 9.42 17.18 -38.34
C SER A 10 8.87 15.84 -37.89
N CYS A 11 9.14 15.52 -36.64
CA CYS A 11 8.91 14.22 -36.07
C CYS A 11 7.41 13.89 -35.88
N TYR A 12 6.51 14.88 -35.82
CA TYR A 12 5.06 14.63 -35.92
C TYR A 12 4.72 13.99 -37.27
N ALA A 13 5.31 14.50 -38.36
CA ALA A 13 5.13 13.94 -39.70
C ALA A 13 5.78 12.55 -39.83
N GLU A 14 6.97 12.34 -39.24
CA GLU A 14 7.61 11.02 -39.17
C GLU A 14 6.74 9.97 -38.44
N LEU A 15 5.94 10.42 -37.47
CA LEU A 15 4.97 9.58 -36.74
C LEU A 15 3.60 9.47 -37.44
N GLY A 16 3.50 9.97 -38.68
CA GLY A 16 2.31 9.83 -39.52
C GLY A 16 1.23 10.86 -39.25
N VAL A 17 1.55 12.01 -38.64
CA VAL A 17 0.66 13.17 -38.59
C VAL A 17 0.75 13.92 -39.92
N ASP A 18 -0.38 14.05 -40.62
CA ASP A 18 -0.46 14.66 -41.97
C ASP A 18 -1.31 15.94 -42.01
N GLY A 19 -1.79 16.39 -40.85
CA GLY A 19 -2.67 17.56 -40.73
C GLY A 19 -4.17 17.22 -40.73
N SER A 20 -4.54 15.97 -41.03
CA SER A 20 -5.92 15.49 -40.92
C SER A 20 -6.33 15.23 -39.46
N GLU A 21 -7.61 15.42 -39.15
CA GLU A 21 -8.17 15.06 -37.84
C GLU A 21 -7.93 13.60 -37.46
N CYS A 22 -7.99 12.70 -38.46
CA CYS A 22 -7.75 11.28 -38.24
C CYS A 22 -6.30 11.01 -37.84
N SER A 23 -5.33 11.72 -38.42
CA SER A 23 -3.92 11.57 -38.05
C SER A 23 -3.63 12.15 -36.67
N PHE A 24 -4.28 13.25 -36.28
CA PHE A 24 -4.19 13.80 -34.93
C PHE A 24 -4.74 12.84 -33.87
N LEU A 25 -5.95 12.32 -34.10
CA LEU A 25 -6.57 11.35 -33.21
C LEU A 25 -5.72 10.09 -33.10
N ARG A 26 -5.18 9.59 -34.22
CA ARG A 26 -4.27 8.45 -34.24
C ARG A 26 -3.02 8.71 -33.42
N TYR A 27 -2.37 9.86 -33.60
CA TYR A 27 -1.18 10.23 -32.85
C TYR A 27 -1.48 10.33 -31.35
N LEU A 28 -2.56 11.02 -30.98
CA LEU A 28 -2.98 11.14 -29.57
C LEU A 28 -3.38 9.80 -28.97
N SER A 29 -3.92 8.85 -29.74
CA SER A 29 -4.31 7.54 -29.22
C SER A 29 -3.17 6.52 -29.20
N GLU A 30 -2.46 6.37 -30.31
CA GLU A 30 -1.48 5.29 -30.54
C GLU A 30 -0.06 5.69 -30.11
N VAL A 31 0.27 6.98 -30.16
CA VAL A 31 1.62 7.49 -29.86
C VAL A 31 1.68 8.12 -28.47
N GLU A 32 0.74 9.02 -28.13
CA GLU A 32 0.74 9.70 -26.82
C GLU A 32 -0.17 9.06 -25.77
N SER A 33 -1.12 8.20 -26.16
CA SER A 33 -2.12 7.58 -25.25
C SER A 33 -2.99 8.59 -24.48
N PHE A 34 -3.20 9.79 -25.02
CA PHE A 34 -4.17 10.77 -24.54
C PHE A 34 -5.61 10.42 -24.93
N CYS A 35 -5.79 9.67 -26.02
CA CYS A 35 -7.10 9.22 -26.50
C CYS A 35 -7.22 7.69 -26.46
N PRO A 36 -8.45 7.13 -26.35
CA PRO A 36 -8.67 5.69 -26.51
C PRO A 36 -8.15 5.18 -27.86
N ILE A 37 -7.58 3.97 -27.87
CA ILE A 37 -7.15 3.31 -29.12
C ILE A 37 -8.40 3.00 -29.94
N MET A 38 -8.39 3.35 -31.23
CA MET A 38 -9.49 3.01 -32.13
C MET A 38 -9.41 1.52 -32.52
N ASP A 39 -10.42 0.75 -32.13
CA ASP A 39 -10.55 -0.65 -32.50
C ASP A 39 -10.65 -0.81 -34.03
N ASN A 40 -10.14 -1.93 -34.56
CA ASN A 40 -10.17 -2.36 -35.97
C ASN A 40 -9.06 -1.89 -36.93
N ARG A 41 -7.91 -1.41 -36.45
CA ARG A 41 -6.74 -1.21 -37.34
C ARG A 41 -5.74 -2.37 -37.23
N LYS A 42 -5.49 -3.05 -38.37
CA LYS A 42 -4.61 -4.23 -38.53
C LYS A 42 -3.15 -4.03 -38.09
N PHE A 43 -2.72 -2.80 -37.76
CA PHE A 43 -1.31 -2.42 -37.59
C PHE A 43 -0.97 -1.80 -36.22
N VAL A 44 -1.83 -1.90 -35.21
CA VAL A 44 -1.42 -1.52 -33.85
C VAL A 44 -0.40 -2.54 -33.36
N LYS A 45 0.82 -2.10 -33.01
CA LYS A 45 1.82 -2.95 -32.33
C LYS A 45 1.14 -3.56 -31.10
N ARG A 46 0.82 -4.85 -31.17
CA ARG A 46 0.22 -5.56 -30.04
C ARG A 46 1.19 -5.49 -28.86
N ARG A 47 0.77 -4.81 -27.79
CA ARG A 47 1.50 -4.82 -26.52
C ARG A 47 1.69 -6.28 -26.09
N ARG A 48 2.88 -6.58 -25.54
CA ARG A 48 3.11 -7.90 -24.95
C ARG A 48 2.05 -8.14 -23.89
N LYS A 49 1.52 -9.35 -23.81
CA LYS A 49 0.56 -9.72 -22.78
C LYS A 49 1.29 -9.97 -21.46
N ALA A 50 0.70 -9.56 -20.35
CA ALA A 50 1.20 -9.88 -19.02
C ALA A 50 1.00 -11.38 -18.77
N GLN A 51 2.02 -12.03 -18.21
CA GLN A 51 1.95 -13.42 -17.77
C GLN A 51 2.29 -13.46 -16.30
N ILE A 52 1.58 -14.30 -15.54
CA ILE A 52 1.79 -14.44 -14.11
C ILE A 52 3.24 -14.85 -13.85
N ASN A 53 3.92 -14.09 -12.99
CA ASN A 53 5.31 -14.35 -12.65
C ASN A 53 5.40 -14.98 -11.26
N ARG A 54 5.97 -16.19 -11.20
CA ARG A 54 6.08 -16.98 -9.96
C ARG A 54 7.50 -16.98 -9.38
N GLU A 55 8.46 -16.34 -10.05
CA GLU A 55 9.87 -16.40 -9.69
C GLU A 55 10.22 -15.40 -8.58
N LEU A 56 10.49 -15.90 -7.37
CA LEU A 56 10.90 -15.04 -6.26
C LEU A 56 12.25 -14.33 -6.52
N LYS A 57 13.20 -15.00 -7.19
CA LYS A 57 14.53 -14.45 -7.44
C LYS A 57 14.46 -13.13 -8.19
N GLY A 58 13.75 -13.10 -9.32
CA GLY A 58 13.61 -11.87 -10.11
C GLY A 58 12.86 -10.76 -9.37
N LEU A 59 11.95 -11.09 -8.43
CA LEU A 59 11.31 -10.11 -7.56
C LEU A 59 12.31 -9.50 -6.58
N LEU A 60 13.12 -10.34 -5.93
CA LEU A 60 14.17 -9.90 -5.02
C LEU A 60 15.23 -9.06 -5.76
N ASP A 61 15.56 -9.39 -7.00
CA ASP A 61 16.54 -8.64 -7.81
C ASP A 61 16.09 -7.19 -8.10
N LEU A 62 14.78 -6.88 -8.02
CA LEU A 62 14.27 -5.49 -8.10
C LEU A 62 14.61 -4.65 -6.86
N LEU A 63 14.94 -5.30 -5.75
CA LEU A 63 15.24 -4.70 -4.46
C LEU A 63 16.69 -5.04 -4.07
N PRO A 64 17.68 -4.41 -4.70
CA PRO A 64 19.08 -4.73 -4.44
C PRO A 64 19.55 -4.20 -3.08
N GLU A 65 20.34 -5.00 -2.37
CA GLU A 65 20.98 -4.64 -1.10
C GLU A 65 22.23 -3.77 -1.33
N TYR A 66 22.05 -2.59 -1.94
CA TYR A 66 23.12 -1.59 -2.05
C TYR A 66 23.19 -0.69 -0.81
N LYS A 67 24.34 -0.05 -0.58
CA LYS A 67 24.61 0.77 0.61
C LYS A 67 23.53 1.83 0.92
N ASN A 68 22.90 2.40 -0.11
CA ASN A 68 22.10 3.62 0.05
C ASN A 68 20.63 3.40 0.48
N HIS A 69 20.11 2.17 0.52
CA HIS A 69 18.75 1.84 1.04
C HIS A 69 18.73 0.41 1.61
N LEU A 70 19.81 0.02 2.29
CA LEU A 70 20.07 -1.36 2.70
C LEU A 70 19.02 -1.86 3.70
N VAL A 71 18.62 -1.05 4.67
CA VAL A 71 17.75 -1.47 5.78
C VAL A 71 16.32 -1.66 5.28
N SER A 72 15.79 -0.72 4.50
CA SER A 72 14.47 -0.86 3.89
C SER A 72 14.43 -2.04 2.91
N ASN A 73 15.42 -2.18 2.02
CA ASN A 73 15.46 -3.31 1.09
C ASN A 73 15.60 -4.66 1.81
N THR A 74 16.40 -4.73 2.88
CA THR A 74 16.50 -5.93 3.72
C THR A 74 15.15 -6.29 4.33
N PHE A 75 14.42 -5.30 4.85
CA PHE A 75 13.06 -5.50 5.39
C PHE A 75 12.10 -6.02 4.31
N MET A 76 12.02 -5.34 3.16
CA MET A 76 11.10 -5.70 2.08
C MET A 76 11.42 -7.10 1.54
N ARG A 77 12.70 -7.43 1.32
CA ARG A 77 13.14 -8.76 0.88
C ARG A 77 12.82 -9.84 1.90
N ALA A 78 13.07 -9.58 3.19
CA ALA A 78 12.78 -10.54 4.25
C ALA A 78 11.28 -10.82 4.35
N ARG A 79 10.44 -9.78 4.25
CA ARG A 79 8.98 -9.92 4.19
C ARG A 79 8.55 -10.72 2.98
N LEU A 80 8.97 -10.31 1.77
CA LEU A 80 8.64 -11.03 0.52
C LEU A 80 9.02 -12.50 0.60
N LYS A 81 10.20 -12.84 1.11
CA LYS A 81 10.61 -14.24 1.30
C LYS A 81 9.64 -15.04 2.19
N ARG A 82 9.11 -14.43 3.26
CA ARG A 82 8.18 -15.09 4.19
C ARG A 82 6.79 -15.26 3.58
N ILE A 83 6.26 -14.22 2.93
CA ILE A 83 4.86 -14.22 2.41
C ILE A 83 4.72 -14.69 0.96
N TRP A 84 5.82 -14.91 0.22
CA TRP A 84 5.75 -15.34 -1.18
C TRP A 84 4.99 -16.65 -1.40
N PRO A 85 5.12 -17.69 -0.54
CA PRO A 85 4.29 -18.87 -0.65
C PRO A 85 2.79 -18.54 -0.62
N ASP A 86 2.35 -17.66 0.28
CA ASP A 86 0.95 -17.22 0.38
C ASP A 86 0.52 -16.41 -0.86
N TRP A 87 1.40 -15.60 -1.44
CA TRP A 87 1.14 -14.91 -2.72
C TRP A 87 0.92 -15.91 -3.87
N LEU A 88 1.73 -16.97 -3.94
CA LEU A 88 1.59 -18.02 -4.95
C LEU A 88 0.29 -18.80 -4.77
N GLU A 89 -0.08 -19.13 -3.53
CA GLU A 89 -1.34 -19.77 -3.21
C GLU A 89 -2.53 -18.85 -3.57
N GLY A 90 -2.47 -17.59 -3.16
CA GLY A 90 -3.50 -16.59 -3.43
C GLY A 90 -3.75 -16.36 -4.92
N ILE A 91 -2.68 -16.23 -5.73
CA ILE A 91 -2.85 -16.09 -7.18
C ILE A 91 -3.36 -17.39 -7.82
N GLN A 92 -2.94 -18.56 -7.33
CA GLN A 92 -3.40 -19.84 -7.85
C GLN A 92 -4.88 -20.04 -7.55
N HIS A 93 -5.32 -19.72 -6.33
CA HIS A 93 -6.72 -19.71 -5.93
C HIS A 93 -7.54 -18.72 -6.78
N TYR A 94 -7.01 -17.51 -7.01
CA TYR A 94 -7.65 -16.54 -7.90
C TYR A 94 -7.80 -17.09 -9.34
N ILE A 95 -6.75 -17.69 -9.91
CA ILE A 95 -6.77 -18.25 -11.28
C ILE A 95 -7.78 -19.38 -11.41
N ASN A 96 -7.83 -20.28 -10.43
CA ASN A 96 -8.70 -21.45 -10.46
C ASN A 96 -10.18 -21.10 -10.28
N GLY A 97 -10.49 -19.84 -9.95
CA GLY A 97 -11.80 -19.46 -9.46
C GLY A 97 -11.97 -19.87 -8.00
N VAL A 98 -12.75 -19.10 -7.27
CA VAL A 98 -13.04 -19.39 -5.87
C VAL A 98 -14.01 -20.57 -5.81
N ASN A 99 -13.49 -21.79 -5.74
CA ASN A 99 -14.28 -22.93 -5.26
C ASN A 99 -14.31 -22.85 -3.73
N PHE A 100 -15.15 -21.97 -3.18
CA PHE A 100 -15.47 -21.98 -1.76
C PHE A 100 -16.25 -23.27 -1.45
N SER A 101 -15.54 -24.33 -1.06
CA SER A 101 -16.14 -25.40 -0.26
C SER A 101 -15.97 -25.02 1.21
N TRP A 102 -16.89 -24.24 1.77
CA TRP A 102 -17.01 -24.11 3.23
C TRP A 102 -17.59 -25.41 3.77
N PRO A 103 -16.92 -26.14 4.69
CA PRO A 103 -17.53 -27.30 5.32
C PRO A 103 -18.64 -26.95 6.33
N ASP A 104 -18.67 -25.72 6.88
CA ASP A 104 -19.45 -25.42 8.10
C ASP A 104 -20.37 -24.19 8.04
N SER A 105 -20.61 -23.55 6.88
CA SER A 105 -21.48 -22.35 6.79
C SER A 105 -22.88 -22.59 6.23
N LEU A 106 -23.37 -23.84 6.26
CA LEU A 106 -24.73 -24.17 5.83
C LEU A 106 -25.84 -23.51 6.67
N ASP A 107 -25.53 -22.78 7.74
CA ASP A 107 -26.50 -22.08 8.58
C ASP A 107 -26.77 -20.62 8.18
N HIS A 108 -25.85 -19.92 7.51
CA HIS A 108 -26.09 -18.49 7.17
C HIS A 108 -26.96 -18.30 5.93
N CYS A 109 -26.85 -19.18 4.92
CA CYS A 109 -27.72 -19.13 3.74
C CYS A 109 -29.11 -19.77 3.98
N LYS A 110 -29.37 -20.39 5.15
CA LYS A 110 -30.72 -20.89 5.54
C LYS A 110 -31.71 -19.77 5.86
N HIS A 111 -31.23 -18.55 6.08
CA HIS A 111 -32.05 -17.40 6.45
C HIS A 111 -32.23 -16.37 5.32
N CYS A 112 -31.75 -16.65 4.09
CA CYS A 112 -32.11 -15.83 2.95
C CYS A 112 -33.61 -16.02 2.65
N SER A 113 -34.39 -14.94 2.75
CA SER A 113 -35.78 -14.93 2.27
C SER A 113 -35.82 -15.13 0.75
N SER A 114 -36.85 -15.81 0.23
CA SER A 114 -37.07 -16.00 -1.21
C SER A 114 -37.18 -14.68 -1.99
N ASP A 115 -37.42 -13.59 -1.29
CA ASP A 115 -37.63 -12.26 -1.87
C ASP A 115 -36.32 -11.44 -1.94
N ASP A 116 -35.24 -11.91 -1.30
CA ASP A 116 -33.93 -11.26 -1.34
C ASP A 116 -33.06 -11.88 -2.43
N MET A 117 -33.31 -11.44 -3.67
CA MET A 117 -32.61 -11.87 -4.88
C MET A 117 -31.09 -11.70 -4.79
N THR A 118 -30.62 -10.75 -3.98
CA THR A 118 -29.20 -10.46 -3.75
C THR A 118 -28.54 -11.50 -2.85
N CYS A 119 -29.17 -11.85 -1.72
CA CYS A 119 -28.71 -12.91 -0.81
C CYS A 119 -28.63 -14.26 -1.54
N PHE A 120 -29.67 -14.59 -2.31
CA PHE A 120 -29.75 -15.84 -3.07
C PHE A 120 -28.68 -15.95 -4.16
N ASN A 121 -28.47 -14.89 -4.95
CA ASN A 121 -27.44 -14.88 -6.01
C ASN A 121 -26.01 -14.90 -5.44
N LEU A 122 -25.77 -14.27 -4.29
CA LEU A 122 -24.46 -14.28 -3.63
C LEU A 122 -24.12 -15.66 -3.03
N CYS A 123 -25.11 -16.34 -2.45
CA CYS A 123 -24.96 -17.70 -1.89
C CYS A 123 -24.85 -18.80 -2.97
N GLN A 124 -25.24 -18.55 -4.23
CA GLN A 124 -25.16 -19.53 -5.33
C GLN A 124 -24.04 -19.29 -6.34
N SER A 125 -23.42 -18.11 -6.36
CA SER A 125 -22.42 -17.79 -7.38
C SER A 125 -21.01 -18.27 -6.99
N THR A 126 -20.50 -19.26 -7.72
CA THR A 126 -19.08 -19.68 -7.70
C THR A 126 -18.15 -18.71 -8.45
N LYS A 127 -18.72 -17.66 -9.06
CA LYS A 127 -17.98 -16.59 -9.73
C LYS A 127 -18.23 -15.28 -9.00
N ILE A 128 -17.17 -14.70 -8.46
CA ILE A 128 -17.24 -13.32 -7.94
C ILE A 128 -17.54 -12.42 -9.15
N THR A 129 -18.73 -11.80 -9.16
CA THR A 129 -19.10 -10.77 -10.13
C THR A 129 -18.02 -9.68 -10.11
N GLY A 130 -17.39 -9.45 -11.26
CA GLY A 130 -16.35 -8.42 -11.40
C GLY A 130 -14.90 -8.90 -11.25
N GLN A 131 -14.62 -10.21 -11.14
CA GLN A 131 -13.24 -10.72 -11.14
C GLN A 131 -12.52 -10.37 -12.47
N PRO A 132 -11.48 -9.51 -12.47
CA PRO A 132 -10.80 -9.17 -13.72
C PRO A 132 -10.10 -10.38 -14.34
N PHE A 133 -10.27 -10.55 -15.66
CA PHE A 133 -9.60 -11.60 -16.42
C PHE A 133 -8.08 -11.40 -16.36
N LEU A 134 -7.36 -12.40 -15.84
CA LEU A 134 -5.89 -12.36 -15.83
C LEU A 134 -5.29 -12.61 -17.22
N TYR A 135 -6.02 -13.27 -18.10
CA TYR A 135 -5.60 -13.60 -19.46
C TYR A 135 -5.80 -12.41 -20.42
N GLY A 136 -4.84 -12.20 -21.32
CA GLY A 136 -4.96 -11.19 -22.38
C GLY A 136 -4.67 -9.75 -21.95
N ARG A 137 -4.38 -9.51 -20.67
CA ARG A 137 -4.03 -8.16 -20.15
C ARG A 137 -2.74 -7.64 -20.78
N PRO A 138 -2.62 -6.33 -21.04
CA PRO A 138 -1.37 -5.73 -21.49
C PRO A 138 -0.31 -5.77 -20.39
N LYS A 139 0.93 -6.11 -20.76
CA LYS A 139 2.10 -5.96 -19.91
C LYS A 139 2.50 -4.49 -19.85
N LEU A 140 2.19 -3.86 -18.72
CA LEU A 140 2.56 -2.48 -18.43
C LEU A 140 4.02 -2.35 -17.98
N ASN A 141 4.63 -1.22 -18.29
CA ASN A 141 5.86 -0.73 -17.67
C ASN A 141 5.48 0.24 -16.55
N ILE A 142 5.91 -0.04 -15.32
CA ILE A 142 5.47 0.69 -14.13
C ILE A 142 6.70 1.20 -13.37
N LEU A 143 6.71 2.51 -13.11
CA LEU A 143 7.70 3.14 -12.24
C LEU A 143 7.13 3.19 -10.83
N LEU A 144 7.91 2.72 -9.85
CA LEU A 144 7.64 2.92 -8.43
C LEU A 144 8.70 3.83 -7.85
N HIS A 145 8.29 5.02 -7.41
CA HIS A 145 9.18 6.02 -6.85
C HIS A 145 8.89 6.22 -5.35
N LEU A 146 9.81 5.75 -4.51
CA LEU A 146 9.67 5.73 -3.04
C LEU A 146 10.52 6.88 -2.44
N GLU A 147 10.08 8.12 -2.66
CA GLU A 147 10.83 9.32 -2.21
C GLU A 147 10.90 9.43 -0.69
N PHE A 148 9.96 8.86 0.06
CA PHE A 148 10.05 8.84 1.52
C PHE A 148 11.29 8.09 2.06
N LEU A 149 11.93 7.26 1.23
CA LEU A 149 13.22 6.58 1.52
C LEU A 149 14.44 7.29 0.91
N SER A 150 14.25 8.42 0.23
CA SER A 150 15.33 9.19 -0.39
C SER A 150 16.33 9.70 0.63
N ASN A 151 17.60 9.72 0.22
CA ASN A 151 18.69 10.30 1.00
C ASN A 151 18.83 11.82 0.83
N ALA A 152 18.06 12.43 -0.08
CA ALA A 152 18.17 13.83 -0.47
C ALA A 152 17.84 14.83 0.66
N PHE A 153 17.10 14.40 1.68
CA PHE A 153 16.76 15.24 2.84
C PHE A 153 17.85 15.26 3.93
N GLY A 154 19.02 14.65 3.69
CA GLY A 154 20.19 14.74 4.57
C GLY A 154 20.12 13.92 5.86
N ASP A 155 18.92 13.55 6.31
CA ASP A 155 18.72 12.86 7.60
C ASP A 155 18.46 11.35 7.47
N ASN A 156 18.21 10.82 6.26
CA ASN A 156 17.79 9.42 6.05
C ASN A 156 16.74 8.97 7.09
N LEU A 157 15.82 9.86 7.49
CA LEU A 157 15.09 9.72 8.76
C LEU A 157 14.25 8.43 8.78
N PHE A 158 13.65 8.07 7.65
CA PHE A 158 12.92 6.81 7.52
C PHE A 158 13.87 5.61 7.49
N GLU A 159 14.88 5.62 6.61
CA GLU A 159 15.85 4.53 6.47
C GLU A 159 16.57 4.20 7.80
N THR A 160 16.94 5.23 8.57
CA THR A 160 17.60 5.09 9.88
C THR A 160 16.66 4.63 10.99
N THR A 161 15.34 4.82 10.82
CA THR A 161 14.33 4.43 11.82
C THR A 161 13.70 3.07 11.54
N VAL A 162 13.81 2.50 10.33
CA VAL A 162 13.30 1.14 10.01
C VAL A 162 13.78 0.11 11.03
N SER A 163 15.08 0.11 11.33
CA SER A 163 15.70 -0.83 12.30
C SER A 163 15.30 -0.58 13.76
N ARG A 164 14.67 0.56 14.07
CA ARG A 164 14.29 1.00 15.42
C ARG A 164 12.77 1.02 15.63
N GLY A 165 12.00 0.34 14.78
CA GLY A 165 10.54 0.35 14.86
C GLY A 165 9.91 1.65 14.33
N GLY A 166 10.51 2.24 13.30
CA GLY A 166 9.96 3.39 12.57
C GLY A 166 8.59 3.10 11.92
N PRO A 167 8.05 4.01 11.12
CA PRO A 167 6.78 3.83 10.40
C PRO A 167 6.90 2.72 9.33
N LEU A 168 6.74 1.47 9.79
CA LEU A 168 6.82 0.26 8.96
C LEU A 168 5.57 0.01 8.12
N GLY A 169 4.46 0.71 8.39
CA GLY A 169 3.19 0.51 7.68
C GLY A 169 3.31 0.84 6.19
N GLU A 170 3.92 1.99 5.88
CA GLU A 170 4.20 2.42 4.52
C GLU A 170 5.09 1.42 3.79
N LEU A 171 6.14 0.92 4.45
CA LEU A 171 7.02 -0.12 3.87
C LEU A 171 6.26 -1.42 3.60
N VAL A 172 5.36 -1.84 4.49
CA VAL A 172 4.49 -3.00 4.27
C VAL A 172 3.63 -2.81 3.01
N GLN A 173 2.93 -1.68 2.89
CA GLN A 173 2.10 -1.41 1.70
C GLN A 173 2.92 -1.34 0.42
N TRP A 174 4.09 -0.68 0.42
CA TRP A 174 4.97 -0.63 -0.74
C TRP A 174 5.49 -2.02 -1.13
N THR A 175 5.90 -2.84 -0.15
CA THR A 175 6.36 -4.22 -0.38
C THR A 175 5.28 -5.04 -1.07
N ASP A 176 4.06 -4.96 -0.55
CA ASP A 176 2.94 -5.77 -1.03
C ASP A 176 2.46 -5.28 -2.41
N LEU A 177 2.49 -3.97 -2.68
CA LEU A 177 2.24 -3.41 -4.01
C LEU A 177 3.28 -3.89 -5.04
N ILE A 178 4.57 -3.91 -4.69
CA ILE A 178 5.64 -4.41 -5.57
C ILE A 178 5.41 -5.90 -5.85
N GLY A 179 5.15 -6.70 -4.81
CA GLY A 179 4.82 -8.13 -4.94
C GLY A 179 3.62 -8.38 -5.85
N ALA A 180 2.52 -7.63 -5.65
CA ALA A 180 1.30 -7.71 -6.44
C ALA A 180 1.53 -7.37 -7.92
N LEU A 181 2.21 -6.28 -8.22
CA LEU A 181 2.46 -5.88 -9.61
C LEU A 181 3.43 -6.85 -10.31
N TYR A 182 4.40 -7.39 -9.57
CA TYR A 182 5.34 -8.38 -10.07
C TYR A 182 4.64 -9.70 -10.41
N ILE A 183 3.86 -10.25 -9.47
CA ILE A 183 3.15 -11.53 -9.69
C ILE A 183 2.15 -11.41 -10.85
N LEU A 184 1.55 -10.22 -11.03
CA LEU A 184 0.68 -9.92 -12.17
C LEU A 184 1.42 -9.79 -13.52
N GLY A 185 2.75 -9.86 -13.55
CA GLY A 185 3.54 -9.96 -14.78
C GLY A 185 3.98 -8.64 -15.40
N HIS A 186 3.90 -7.53 -14.65
CA HIS A 186 4.29 -6.21 -15.12
C HIS A 186 5.82 -6.03 -15.12
N ARG A 187 6.32 -5.06 -15.90
CA ARG A 187 7.73 -4.68 -15.85
C ARG A 187 7.87 -3.54 -14.87
N LEU A 188 8.63 -3.75 -13.80
CA LEU A 188 8.78 -2.78 -12.72
C LEU A 188 10.15 -2.11 -12.80
N THR A 189 10.19 -0.83 -12.47
CA THR A 189 11.42 -0.09 -12.19
C THR A 189 11.21 0.65 -10.88
N ILE A 190 12.17 0.51 -9.96
CA ILE A 190 12.10 1.09 -8.63
C ILE A 190 13.17 2.15 -8.49
N THR A 191 12.79 3.33 -8.01
CA THR A 191 13.70 4.46 -7.78
C THR A 191 13.41 5.10 -6.43
N TYR A 192 14.45 5.43 -5.68
CA TYR A 192 14.32 6.10 -4.39
C TYR A 192 14.57 7.61 -4.51
N GLU A 193 15.50 7.99 -5.39
CA GLU A 193 15.93 9.37 -5.54
C GLU A 193 15.19 10.09 -6.67
N ALA A 194 14.70 11.31 -6.39
CA ALA A 194 14.02 12.15 -7.37
C ALA A 194 14.85 12.41 -8.64
N THR A 195 16.18 12.45 -8.56
CA THR A 195 17.06 12.66 -9.73
C THR A 195 17.04 11.47 -10.69
N ASN A 196 17.03 10.24 -10.15
CA ASN A 196 16.87 9.02 -10.93
C ASN A 196 15.47 8.90 -11.53
N ALA A 197 14.43 9.16 -10.73
CA ALA A 197 13.06 9.18 -11.24
C ALA A 197 12.88 10.25 -12.33
N LYS A 198 13.45 11.44 -12.12
CA LYS A 198 13.48 12.52 -13.10
C LYS A 198 14.16 12.09 -14.38
N SER A 199 15.34 11.46 -14.35
CA SER A 199 16.04 11.08 -15.60
C SER A 199 15.26 10.05 -16.42
N LEU A 200 14.50 9.18 -15.76
CA LEU A 200 13.61 8.21 -16.40
C LEU A 200 12.32 8.83 -16.96
N LEU A 201 11.78 9.84 -16.28
CA LEU A 201 10.52 10.51 -16.66
C LEU A 201 10.74 11.75 -17.54
N SER A 202 11.95 12.30 -17.54
CA SER A 202 12.33 13.50 -18.29
C SER A 202 12.73 13.17 -19.71
N TYR A 203 12.61 14.19 -20.54
CA TYR A 203 12.86 14.13 -21.96
C TYR A 203 14.21 14.82 -22.29
N SER A 204 14.84 14.46 -23.40
CA SER A 204 15.97 15.24 -23.96
C SER A 204 15.38 16.42 -24.70
N ASP A 205 15.67 17.67 -24.38
CA ASP A 205 14.97 18.89 -24.86
C ASP A 205 14.72 19.07 -26.39
N HIS A 206 15.08 18.12 -27.25
CA HIS A 206 15.17 18.28 -28.71
C HIS A 206 14.03 17.68 -29.58
N ILE A 207 13.09 16.88 -29.05
CA ILE A 207 12.03 16.21 -29.88
C ILE A 207 10.65 16.12 -29.17
N PRO A 208 9.74 17.10 -29.33
CA PRO A 208 8.47 17.13 -28.60
C PRO A 208 7.41 16.10 -29.02
N CYS A 209 7.60 15.39 -30.14
CA CYS A 209 6.63 14.42 -30.64
C CYS A 209 6.89 12.96 -30.19
N MET A 210 8.06 12.67 -29.59
CA MET A 210 8.39 11.36 -29.05
C MET A 210 8.58 11.47 -27.55
N VAL A 211 7.51 11.22 -26.81
CA VAL A 211 7.56 11.23 -25.36
C VAL A 211 8.26 9.93 -24.90
N LYS A 212 9.56 9.97 -24.60
CA LYS A 212 10.19 8.90 -23.77
C LYS A 212 9.44 8.69 -22.45
N GLY A 213 8.75 9.72 -21.94
CA GLY A 213 7.76 9.62 -20.86
C GLY A 213 6.48 8.82 -21.17
N ASN A 214 6.40 8.18 -22.35
CA ASN A 214 5.47 7.09 -22.64
C ASN A 214 6.08 5.70 -22.50
N GLU A 215 7.33 5.58 -22.03
CA GLU A 215 7.89 4.28 -21.64
C GLU A 215 7.17 3.71 -20.43
N TYR A 216 6.79 4.54 -19.46
CA TYR A 216 6.01 4.14 -18.29
C TYR A 216 4.52 4.42 -18.50
N ASP A 217 3.72 3.38 -18.29
CA ASP A 217 2.26 3.43 -18.35
C ASP A 217 1.65 3.98 -17.06
N LEU A 218 2.27 3.66 -15.91
CA LEU A 218 1.85 4.07 -14.58
C LEU A 218 3.06 4.47 -13.74
N VAL A 219 2.83 5.45 -12.85
CA VAL A 219 3.80 5.89 -11.85
C VAL A 219 3.15 5.81 -10.48
N TYR A 220 3.64 4.90 -9.63
CA TYR A 220 3.30 4.90 -8.20
C TYR A 220 4.33 5.74 -7.46
N THR A 221 3.87 6.65 -6.62
CA THR A 221 4.74 7.50 -5.79
C THR A 221 4.00 7.89 -4.52
N ASP A 222 4.70 8.49 -3.55
CA ASP A 222 4.09 9.12 -2.38
C ASP A 222 3.88 10.63 -2.62
N ILE A 223 3.23 11.33 -1.67
CA ILE A 223 2.98 12.78 -1.77
C ILE A 223 4.28 13.57 -1.94
N THR A 224 5.34 13.17 -1.24
CA THR A 224 6.64 13.84 -1.28
C THR A 224 7.28 13.67 -2.65
N GLY A 225 7.30 12.44 -3.17
CA GLY A 225 7.85 12.10 -4.48
C GLY A 225 7.08 12.77 -5.62
N PHE A 226 5.75 12.83 -5.55
CA PHE A 226 4.97 13.57 -6.53
C PHE A 226 5.35 15.05 -6.57
N ARG A 227 5.48 15.70 -5.39
CA ARG A 227 5.85 17.12 -5.31
C ARG A 227 7.25 17.38 -5.82
N GLN A 228 8.21 16.55 -5.46
CA GLN A 228 9.58 16.66 -5.94
C GLN A 228 9.61 16.54 -7.46
N LEU A 229 9.00 15.49 -8.00
CA LEU A 229 8.90 15.29 -9.45
C LEU A 229 8.20 16.45 -10.16
N TYR A 230 7.08 16.94 -9.62
CA TYR A 230 6.33 18.07 -10.18
C TYR A 230 7.18 19.34 -10.25
N ASN A 231 7.94 19.63 -9.20
CA ASN A 231 8.86 20.77 -9.15
C ASN A 231 9.99 20.67 -10.20
N THR A 232 10.35 19.45 -10.62
CA THR A 232 11.36 19.24 -11.66
C THR A 232 10.85 19.43 -13.10
N ARG A 233 9.58 19.85 -13.28
CA ARG A 233 8.93 20.13 -14.58
C ARG A 233 8.95 18.93 -15.53
N ILE A 234 8.76 17.72 -15.00
CA ILE A 234 8.55 16.54 -15.85
C ILE A 234 7.30 16.73 -16.73
N ARG A 235 7.33 16.14 -17.93
CA ARG A 235 6.20 16.20 -18.88
C ARG A 235 5.26 14.99 -18.75
N THR A 236 5.40 14.18 -17.71
CA THR A 236 4.56 13.00 -17.49
C THR A 236 3.11 13.43 -17.24
N PRO A 237 2.13 12.91 -18.01
CA PRO A 237 0.73 13.23 -17.79
C PRO A 237 0.28 12.91 -16.35
N LEU A 238 -0.42 13.84 -15.71
CA LEU A 238 -0.86 13.72 -14.32
C LEU A 238 -1.74 12.48 -14.07
N CYS A 239 -2.50 12.04 -15.08
CA CYS A 239 -3.37 10.86 -15.00
C CYS A 239 -2.62 9.53 -14.81
N LYS A 240 -1.30 9.49 -15.04
CA LYS A 240 -0.47 8.29 -14.84
C LYS A 240 -0.09 8.05 -13.38
N PHE A 241 -0.23 9.07 -12.54
CA PHE A 241 0.19 8.98 -11.15
C PHE A 241 -0.84 8.24 -10.28
N ARG A 242 -0.31 7.47 -9.33
CA ARG A 242 -1.02 6.81 -8.24
C ARG A 242 -0.28 7.17 -6.96
N ILE A 243 -0.93 7.91 -6.07
CA ILE A 243 -0.31 8.53 -4.91
C ILE A 243 -0.64 7.70 -3.69
N LEU A 244 0.34 7.02 -3.10
CA LEU A 244 0.15 6.34 -1.83
C LEU A 244 0.02 7.40 -0.74
N ASP A 245 -1.14 7.42 -0.09
CA ASP A 245 -1.53 8.38 0.93
C ASP A 245 -2.31 7.64 2.02
N THR A 246 -1.60 7.22 3.07
CA THR A 246 -2.09 6.35 4.13
C THR A 246 -3.44 6.78 4.68
N PHE A 247 -3.61 8.08 4.98
CA PHE A 247 -4.80 8.63 5.65
C PHE A 247 -5.86 9.17 4.69
N GLY A 248 -5.51 9.32 3.42
CA GLY A 248 -6.38 9.84 2.37
C GLY A 248 -6.46 11.36 2.30
N THR A 249 -6.97 11.82 1.16
CA THR A 249 -7.07 13.24 0.81
C THR A 249 -8.50 13.54 0.37
N GLU A 250 -9.17 14.47 1.05
CA GLU A 250 -10.51 14.95 0.68
C GLU A 250 -10.46 16.11 -0.32
N ALA A 251 -11.57 16.29 -1.06
CA ALA A 251 -11.69 17.31 -2.10
C ALA A 251 -11.26 18.74 -1.69
N PRO A 252 -11.65 19.27 -0.51
CA PRO A 252 -11.29 20.64 -0.12
C PRO A 252 -9.76 20.82 0.02
N TYR A 253 -9.07 19.81 0.56
CA TYR A 253 -7.63 19.86 0.78
C TYR A 253 -6.83 19.54 -0.47
N ASN A 254 -7.36 18.72 -1.38
CA ASN A 254 -6.72 18.50 -2.69
C ASN A 254 -6.63 19.79 -3.52
N ARG A 255 -7.56 20.73 -3.33
CA ARG A 255 -7.59 22.03 -4.01
C ARG A 255 -6.80 23.13 -3.29
N LYS A 256 -6.64 23.03 -1.98
CA LYS A 256 -5.98 24.04 -1.16
C LYS A 256 -4.50 23.70 -0.97
N ALA A 257 -3.62 24.64 -1.31
CA ALA A 257 -2.20 24.50 -1.05
C ALA A 257 -1.94 24.44 0.46
N GLU A 258 -1.60 23.24 0.96
CA GLU A 258 -1.22 22.97 2.35
C GLU A 258 0.00 22.04 2.37
N ARG A 259 0.48 21.61 3.54
CA ARG A 259 1.67 20.75 3.64
C ARG A 259 1.51 19.41 2.92
N TRP A 260 0.33 18.79 2.97
CA TRP A 260 0.07 17.49 2.35
C TRP A 260 -1.04 17.54 1.27
N GLY A 261 -1.74 18.68 1.14
CA GLY A 261 -2.79 18.91 0.13
C GLY A 261 -2.30 19.65 -1.12
N GLY A 262 -3.22 20.15 -1.94
CA GLY A 262 -2.91 21.02 -3.09
C GLY A 262 -2.25 20.30 -4.27
N LEU A 263 -2.54 19.02 -4.48
CA LEU A 263 -1.98 18.23 -5.57
C LEU A 263 -2.81 18.35 -6.86
N HIS A 264 -4.07 18.79 -6.76
CA HIS A 264 -4.98 18.99 -7.90
C HIS A 264 -5.16 17.76 -8.81
N LEU A 265 -5.04 16.55 -8.23
CA LEU A 265 -5.24 15.28 -8.93
C LEU A 265 -6.71 14.83 -8.87
N ASN A 266 -7.10 13.85 -9.68
CA ASN A 266 -8.37 13.16 -9.44
C ASN A 266 -8.28 12.42 -8.09
N LEU A 267 -9.31 12.52 -7.25
CA LEU A 267 -9.30 11.95 -5.89
C LEU A 267 -9.14 10.42 -5.88
N GLN A 268 -9.53 9.72 -6.94
CA GLN A 268 -9.30 8.28 -7.10
C GLN A 268 -7.83 7.92 -7.38
N GLN A 269 -6.97 8.91 -7.64
CA GLN A 269 -5.53 8.69 -7.78
C GLN A 269 -4.81 8.57 -6.43
N PHE A 270 -5.47 8.90 -5.31
CA PHE A 270 -4.92 8.69 -3.96
C PHE A 270 -5.26 7.29 -3.47
N TYR A 271 -4.27 6.58 -2.95
CA TYR A 271 -4.31 5.16 -2.62
C TYR A 271 -4.12 5.00 -1.11
N THR A 272 -5.19 4.62 -0.40
CA THR A 272 -5.23 4.62 1.06
C THR A 272 -4.82 3.28 1.67
N PHE A 273 -4.40 3.33 2.94
CA PHE A 273 -4.01 2.16 3.71
C PHE A 273 -5.22 1.34 4.21
N PHE A 274 -6.34 2.01 4.49
CA PHE A 274 -7.63 1.40 4.81
C PHE A 274 -8.77 2.04 4.01
N PRO A 275 -9.94 1.39 3.88
CA PRO A 275 -11.08 1.91 3.13
C PRO A 275 -11.87 2.95 3.94
N HIS A 276 -11.21 4.00 4.45
CA HIS A 276 -11.81 5.03 5.30
C HIS A 276 -12.12 6.34 4.55
N SER A 277 -11.68 6.48 3.30
CA SER A 277 -11.86 7.69 2.49
C SER A 277 -12.51 7.31 1.15
N PRO A 278 -13.85 7.41 1.01
CA PRO A 278 -14.57 6.92 -0.17
C PRO A 278 -14.27 7.70 -1.46
N ASP A 279 -13.75 8.93 -1.35
CA ASP A 279 -13.26 9.72 -2.48
C ASP A 279 -11.98 9.13 -3.11
N ASN A 280 -11.27 8.29 -2.35
CA ASN A 280 -9.97 7.74 -2.71
C ASN A 280 -10.07 6.24 -3.08
N THR A 281 -9.01 5.70 -3.66
CA THR A 281 -8.90 4.27 -3.96
C THR A 281 -8.33 3.53 -2.77
N PHE A 282 -8.99 2.47 -2.31
CA PHE A 282 -8.43 1.59 -1.29
C PHE A 282 -7.37 0.66 -1.90
N LEU A 283 -6.11 0.79 -1.45
CA LEU A 283 -5.02 -0.11 -1.84
C LEU A 283 -4.84 -1.24 -0.84
N GLY A 284 -4.77 -0.90 0.45
CA GLY A 284 -4.52 -1.87 1.51
C GLY A 284 -3.11 -2.43 1.51
N PHE A 285 -3.00 -3.62 2.09
CA PHE A 285 -1.80 -4.43 2.26
C PHE A 285 -2.22 -5.87 2.61
N VAL A 286 -1.28 -6.80 2.68
CA VAL A 286 -1.51 -8.20 3.05
C VAL A 286 -1.13 -8.41 4.51
N THR A 287 -2.00 -9.04 5.31
CA THR A 287 -1.64 -9.43 6.67
C THR A 287 -0.78 -10.69 6.66
N GLU A 288 0.36 -10.67 7.35
CA GLU A 288 1.23 -11.84 7.48
C GLU A 288 0.62 -12.85 8.47
N ILE A 289 0.30 -14.04 7.99
CA ILE A 289 -0.25 -15.13 8.80
C ILE A 289 0.87 -16.11 9.09
N SER A 290 1.13 -16.34 10.38
CA SER A 290 2.11 -17.30 10.86
C SER A 290 1.39 -18.24 11.84
N PRO A 291 0.77 -19.34 11.35
CA PRO A 291 -0.12 -20.18 12.15
C PRO A 291 0.64 -21.06 13.17
N PHE A 292 1.82 -20.64 13.63
CA PHE A 292 2.58 -21.27 14.69
C PHE A 292 1.83 -21.18 16.03
N LYS A 293 0.84 -22.04 16.22
CA LYS A 293 0.29 -22.35 17.54
C LYS A 293 1.28 -23.28 18.21
N SER A 294 2.16 -22.75 19.06
CA SER A 294 2.70 -23.62 20.11
C SER A 294 1.50 -24.13 20.89
N LYS A 295 1.25 -25.44 20.89
CA LYS A 295 0.40 -26.04 21.92
C LYS A 295 1.08 -25.68 23.24
N SER A 296 0.59 -24.63 23.92
CA SER A 296 1.01 -24.42 25.28
C SER A 296 0.46 -25.61 26.06
N ASP A 297 1.35 -26.47 26.55
CA ASP A 297 1.03 -27.26 27.73
C ASP A 297 0.43 -26.31 28.76
N GLN A 298 -0.68 -26.73 29.38
CA GLN A 298 -1.40 -25.94 30.38
C GLN A 298 -0.45 -25.63 31.55
N SER A 299 0.24 -24.51 31.44
CA SER A 299 1.06 -23.90 32.47
C SER A 299 0.14 -23.15 33.43
N LEU A 300 0.46 -23.19 34.73
CA LEU A 300 -0.17 -22.38 35.79
C LEU A 300 0.08 -20.85 35.64
N SER A 301 0.76 -20.41 34.57
CA SER A 301 1.12 -19.01 34.32
C SER A 301 -0.02 -18.21 33.69
N LYS A 302 0.00 -16.88 33.91
CA LYS A 302 -0.94 -15.95 33.26
C LYS A 302 -0.81 -16.03 31.73
N PRO A 303 -1.90 -15.85 30.97
CA PRO A 303 -1.83 -15.71 29.52
C PRO A 303 -1.02 -14.47 29.12
N ILE A 304 -0.33 -14.55 27.97
CA ILE A 304 0.50 -13.45 27.46
C ILE A 304 -0.37 -12.42 26.74
N ALA A 305 -0.18 -11.14 27.08
CA ALA A 305 -0.71 -10.00 26.33
C ALA A 305 0.42 -9.15 25.77
N LEU A 306 0.38 -8.88 24.47
CA LEU A 306 1.37 -8.09 23.74
C LEU A 306 0.89 -6.65 23.63
N ILE A 307 1.76 -5.68 23.92
CA ILE A 307 1.41 -4.26 23.93
C ILE A 307 1.76 -3.63 22.58
N TYR A 308 0.77 -2.99 21.96
CA TYR A 308 0.93 -2.23 20.73
C TYR A 308 1.44 -0.81 21.04
N GLY A 309 2.76 -0.69 21.10
CA GLY A 309 3.46 0.58 21.29
C GLY A 309 4.95 0.39 21.07
N LYS A 310 5.45 0.80 19.90
CA LYS A 310 6.83 0.48 19.45
C LYS A 310 7.91 1.47 19.90
N GLN A 311 7.50 2.63 20.44
CA GLN A 311 8.41 3.68 20.94
C GLN A 311 7.98 4.14 22.33
N SER A 312 8.95 4.50 23.16
CA SER A 312 8.74 4.81 24.57
C SER A 312 7.67 5.87 24.84
N TYR A 313 7.63 6.95 24.03
CA TYR A 313 6.65 8.02 24.23
C TYR A 313 5.19 7.57 24.07
N MET A 314 4.93 6.47 23.35
CA MET A 314 3.58 5.91 23.18
C MET A 314 3.03 5.35 24.49
N TRP A 315 3.91 5.06 25.44
CA TRP A 315 3.60 4.51 26.77
C TRP A 315 3.35 5.59 27.81
N ASN A 316 3.56 6.87 27.45
CA ASN A 316 3.35 7.99 28.35
C ASN A 316 1.91 8.01 28.88
N ASN A 317 1.78 8.11 30.20
CA ASN A 317 0.50 8.10 30.93
C ASN A 317 -0.35 6.83 30.68
N LYS A 318 0.29 5.67 30.47
CA LYS A 318 -0.40 4.37 30.30
C LYS A 318 -0.17 3.38 31.45
N THR A 319 0.67 3.72 32.43
CA THR A 319 1.04 2.81 33.53
C THR A 319 -0.15 2.29 34.33
N ASN A 320 -1.13 3.14 34.66
CA ASN A 320 -2.32 2.71 35.40
C ASN A 320 -3.19 1.72 34.60
N TYR A 321 -3.38 2.01 33.31
CA TYR A 321 -4.09 1.12 32.39
C TYR A 321 -3.41 -0.25 32.29
N LEU A 322 -2.09 -0.27 32.10
CA LEU A 322 -1.31 -1.50 32.04
C LEU A 322 -1.28 -2.24 33.38
N ARG A 323 -1.27 -1.54 34.52
CA ARG A 323 -1.29 -2.16 35.84
C ARG A 323 -2.56 -2.98 36.06
N ILE A 324 -3.72 -2.47 35.63
CA ILE A 324 -4.98 -3.23 35.69
C ILE A 324 -4.88 -4.52 34.87
N LEU A 325 -4.29 -4.45 33.67
CA LEU A 325 -4.13 -5.63 32.82
C LEU A 325 -3.11 -6.63 33.39
N SER A 326 -2.10 -6.15 34.11
CA SER A 326 -1.08 -7.02 34.71
C SER A 326 -1.62 -7.97 35.77
N ASP A 327 -2.80 -7.70 36.33
CA ASP A 327 -3.49 -8.61 37.25
C ASP A 327 -3.96 -9.88 36.52
N TYR A 328 -4.25 -9.80 35.22
CA TYR A 328 -4.81 -10.88 34.41
C TYR A 328 -3.81 -11.49 33.43
N PHE A 329 -2.84 -10.71 32.95
CA PHE A 329 -1.94 -11.09 31.86
C PHE A 329 -0.47 -10.91 32.25
N GLU A 330 0.40 -11.75 31.67
CA GLU A 330 1.82 -11.46 31.56
C GLU A 330 2.01 -10.47 30.41
N LEU A 331 2.48 -9.26 30.72
CA LEU A 331 2.55 -8.17 29.75
C LEU A 331 3.89 -8.14 29.02
N HIS A 332 3.84 -8.15 27.69
CA HIS A 332 5.02 -8.07 26.83
C HIS A 332 4.95 -6.81 25.96
N GLY A 333 6.08 -6.15 25.71
CA GLY A 333 6.19 -5.03 24.77
C GLY A 333 7.42 -5.18 23.89
N ASN A 334 7.46 -4.54 22.73
CA ASN A 334 8.65 -4.51 21.87
C ASN A 334 9.03 -3.05 21.58
N VAL A 335 9.97 -2.51 22.35
CA VAL A 335 10.33 -1.08 22.34
C VAL A 335 11.84 -0.92 22.24
N MET A 336 12.31 -0.20 21.23
CA MET A 336 13.74 -0.08 20.96
C MET A 336 14.42 1.02 21.79
N ASP A 337 13.70 2.05 22.21
CA ASP A 337 14.23 3.24 22.86
C ASP A 337 13.78 3.40 24.32
N ASN A 338 14.61 4.05 25.15
CA ASN A 338 14.30 4.45 26.54
C ASN A 338 13.61 3.38 27.40
N VAL A 339 14.03 2.10 27.28
CA VAL A 339 13.43 0.95 27.98
C VAL A 339 13.42 1.16 29.51
N ASP A 340 14.44 1.83 30.04
CA ASP A 340 14.55 2.13 31.48
C ASP A 340 13.41 2.99 32.04
N LYS A 341 12.70 3.73 31.17
CA LYS A 341 11.56 4.57 31.55
C LYS A 341 10.22 3.83 31.52
N LEU A 342 10.21 2.60 31.03
CA LEU A 342 9.00 1.80 30.88
C LEU A 342 8.65 1.08 32.19
N PRO A 343 7.37 0.67 32.38
CA PRO A 343 6.96 0.00 33.61
C PRO A 343 7.70 -1.34 33.78
N LYS A 344 8.40 -1.51 34.91
CA LYS A 344 9.24 -2.69 35.20
C LYS A 344 8.49 -4.02 35.27
N PHE A 345 7.17 -3.98 35.44
CA PHE A 345 6.30 -5.16 35.45
C PHE A 345 5.91 -5.64 34.04
N VAL A 346 6.44 -5.01 32.99
CA VAL A 346 6.24 -5.41 31.59
C VAL A 346 7.55 -6.00 31.05
N HIS A 347 7.48 -7.15 30.40
CA HIS A 347 8.60 -7.79 29.72
C HIS A 347 8.87 -7.07 28.39
N ILE A 348 9.86 -6.19 28.36
CA ILE A 348 10.23 -5.43 27.16
C ILE A 348 11.27 -6.19 26.35
N HIS A 349 10.92 -6.45 25.09
CA HIS A 349 11.75 -7.02 24.05
C HIS A 349 12.33 -5.89 23.17
N GLN A 350 13.49 -6.14 22.56
CA GLN A 350 14.15 -5.23 21.60
C GLN A 350 14.43 -5.96 20.28
N MET A 351 13.39 -6.60 19.76
CA MET A 351 13.44 -7.43 18.56
C MET A 351 13.14 -6.60 17.32
N GLN A 352 13.88 -6.85 16.23
CA GLN A 352 13.49 -6.35 14.91
C GLN A 352 12.22 -7.08 14.43
N TYR A 353 11.40 -6.38 13.65
CA TYR A 353 10.22 -6.98 13.04
C TYR A 353 10.64 -8.11 12.07
N GLY A 354 9.96 -9.25 12.17
CA GLY A 354 10.27 -10.46 11.41
C GLY A 354 9.93 -11.70 12.23
N GLN A 355 10.56 -12.83 11.88
CA GLN A 355 10.28 -14.13 12.49
C GLN A 355 10.26 -14.11 14.03
N PRO A 356 11.23 -13.50 14.76
CA PRO A 356 11.21 -13.50 16.23
C PRO A 356 10.00 -12.76 16.82
N TYR A 357 9.58 -11.66 16.18
CA TYR A 357 8.40 -10.93 16.61
C TYR A 357 7.11 -11.70 16.32
N LEU A 358 7.02 -12.37 15.17
CA LEU A 358 5.89 -13.22 14.82
C LEU A 358 5.76 -14.41 15.78
N GLU A 359 6.87 -15.01 16.21
CA GLU A 359 6.90 -16.07 17.23
C GLU A 359 6.47 -15.59 18.63
N LEU A 360 6.80 -14.34 18.99
CA LEU A 360 6.28 -13.74 20.21
C LEU A 360 4.76 -13.50 20.09
N MET A 361 4.32 -12.95 18.97
CA MET A 361 2.91 -12.70 18.70
C MET A 361 2.08 -13.99 18.72
N SER A 362 2.61 -15.09 18.18
CA SER A 362 1.90 -16.37 18.13
C SER A 362 1.70 -17.04 19.50
N LYS A 363 2.43 -16.58 20.52
CA LYS A 363 2.26 -16.99 21.93
C LYS A 363 1.30 -16.10 22.72
N ALA A 364 1.00 -14.90 22.20
CA ALA A 364 0.09 -13.98 22.85
C ALA A 364 -1.38 -14.33 22.53
N GLN A 365 -2.28 -14.04 23.47
CA GLN A 365 -3.73 -14.19 23.26
C GLN A 365 -4.38 -12.85 22.92
N ILE A 366 -3.78 -11.75 23.37
CA ILE A 366 -4.34 -10.41 23.25
C ILE A 366 -3.27 -9.43 22.77
N LEU A 367 -3.61 -8.57 21.83
CA LEU A 367 -2.87 -7.36 21.50
C LEU A 367 -3.54 -6.15 22.17
N VAL A 368 -2.78 -5.35 22.91
CA VAL A 368 -3.28 -4.24 23.73
C VAL A 368 -2.92 -2.89 23.09
N GLY A 369 -3.91 -2.15 22.61
CA GLY A 369 -3.72 -0.81 22.06
C GLY A 369 -3.46 0.26 23.14
N LEU A 370 -2.48 1.14 22.92
CA LEU A 370 -2.17 2.25 23.84
C LEU A 370 -2.81 3.61 23.46
N GLY A 371 -3.44 3.69 22.29
CA GLY A 371 -4.03 4.91 21.72
C GLY A 371 -3.24 5.50 20.56
N PHE A 372 -2.01 5.00 20.33
CA PHE A 372 -1.14 5.37 19.22
C PHE A 372 -0.17 4.20 18.95
N PRO A 373 0.24 3.91 17.70
CA PRO A 373 -0.05 4.64 16.46
C PRO A 373 -1.44 4.35 15.88
N TYR A 374 -2.00 5.33 15.17
CA TYR A 374 -3.30 5.21 14.48
C TYR A 374 -3.15 4.36 13.22
N GLU A 375 -4.16 3.53 12.93
CA GLU A 375 -4.36 2.91 11.62
C GLU A 375 -3.08 2.25 11.07
N GLY A 376 -2.37 1.48 11.91
CA GLY A 376 -1.24 0.64 11.49
C GLY A 376 -1.65 -0.79 11.13
N PRO A 377 -0.71 -1.60 10.58
CA PRO A 377 -1.01 -2.97 10.17
C PRO A 377 -1.11 -3.97 11.34
N ALA A 378 -0.36 -3.74 12.42
CA ALA A 378 -0.19 -4.73 13.49
C ALA A 378 -1.50 -5.21 14.15
N PRO A 379 -2.54 -4.37 14.37
CA PRO A 379 -3.83 -4.88 14.86
C PRO A 379 -4.47 -5.92 13.94
N LEU A 380 -4.41 -5.73 12.61
CA LEU A 380 -4.95 -6.72 11.67
C LEU A 380 -4.08 -7.96 11.57
N GLU A 381 -2.75 -7.82 11.63
CA GLU A 381 -1.86 -8.98 11.69
C GLU A 381 -2.13 -9.81 12.95
N ALA A 382 -2.32 -9.18 14.11
CA ALA A 382 -2.69 -9.87 15.34
C ALA A 382 -4.03 -10.60 15.21
N ILE A 383 -5.07 -9.94 14.70
CA ILE A 383 -6.38 -10.55 14.47
C ILE A 383 -6.28 -11.73 13.50
N ALA A 384 -5.53 -11.59 12.40
CA ALA A 384 -5.32 -12.65 11.42
C ALA A 384 -4.58 -13.87 12.01
N ASN A 385 -3.79 -13.67 13.06
CA ASN A 385 -3.12 -14.73 13.82
C ASN A 385 -3.93 -15.24 15.02
N GLY A 386 -5.19 -14.79 15.17
CA GLY A 386 -6.13 -15.28 16.18
C GLY A 386 -6.08 -14.56 17.52
N LEU A 387 -5.41 -13.41 17.61
CA LEU A 387 -5.37 -12.60 18.83
C LEU A 387 -6.61 -11.71 18.92
N ILE A 388 -7.07 -11.46 20.15
CA ILE A 388 -8.06 -10.42 20.44
C ILE A 388 -7.35 -9.06 20.48
N PHE A 389 -7.88 -8.05 19.80
CA PHE A 389 -7.33 -6.69 19.89
C PHE A 389 -8.15 -5.82 20.84
N LEU A 390 -7.54 -5.36 21.94
CA LEU A 390 -8.12 -4.32 22.79
C LEU A 390 -7.91 -2.97 22.13
N ASN A 391 -8.97 -2.46 21.51
CA ASN A 391 -8.98 -1.23 20.73
C ASN A 391 -9.49 -0.03 21.55
N PRO A 392 -8.63 0.92 21.95
CA PRO A 392 -9.05 2.11 22.67
C PRO A 392 -10.04 2.95 21.85
N ARG A 393 -11.14 3.31 22.49
CA ARG A 393 -12.15 4.24 21.95
C ARG A 393 -11.74 5.69 22.23
N PHE A 394 -12.00 6.57 21.27
CA PHE A 394 -11.80 8.01 21.37
C PHE A 394 -13.16 8.72 21.37
N ASP A 395 -13.40 9.48 22.43
CA ASP A 395 -14.63 10.26 22.61
C ASP A 395 -14.25 11.62 23.24
N PRO A 396 -14.26 12.73 22.47
CA PRO A 396 -14.65 12.82 21.06
C PRO A 396 -13.63 12.14 20.10
N PRO A 397 -14.02 11.83 18.84
CA PRO A 397 -13.09 11.32 17.84
C PRO A 397 -11.89 12.23 17.60
N HIS A 398 -10.71 11.65 17.41
CA HIS A 398 -9.47 12.40 17.13
C HIS A 398 -9.40 12.81 15.67
N GLY A 399 -9.06 14.07 15.38
CA GLY A 399 -8.94 14.59 14.02
C GLY A 399 -8.18 15.91 13.97
N ARG A 400 -8.26 16.61 12.83
CA ARG A 400 -7.52 17.86 12.59
C ARG A 400 -7.72 18.93 13.67
N SER A 401 -8.92 19.03 14.25
CA SER A 401 -9.30 20.09 15.17
C SER A 401 -8.83 19.88 16.61
N ASN A 402 -8.49 18.65 17.01
CA ASN A 402 -8.22 18.31 18.41
C ASN A 402 -6.95 17.48 18.65
N GLN A 403 -6.29 16.99 17.61
CA GLN A 403 -5.11 16.14 17.75
C GLN A 403 -3.96 16.61 16.86
N ALA A 404 -2.82 16.95 17.48
CA ALA A 404 -1.65 17.51 16.80
C ALA A 404 -1.15 16.64 15.63
N PHE A 405 -1.18 15.31 15.78
CA PHE A 405 -0.79 14.36 14.73
C PHE A 405 -1.60 14.49 13.43
N PHE A 406 -2.87 14.89 13.53
CA PHE A 406 -3.77 15.04 12.39
C PHE A 406 -3.78 16.47 11.83
N SER A 407 -3.24 17.46 12.53
CA SER A 407 -3.43 18.90 12.27
C SER A 407 -3.14 19.36 10.83
N ASP A 408 -2.18 18.72 10.16
CA ASP A 408 -1.75 19.04 8.80
C ASP A 408 -2.23 18.03 7.73
N LYS A 409 -2.84 16.90 8.12
CA LYS A 409 -3.27 15.84 7.19
C LYS A 409 -4.47 16.28 6.34
N PRO A 410 -4.51 15.99 5.03
CA PRO A 410 -5.47 16.59 4.08
C PRO A 410 -6.89 15.96 4.14
N THR A 411 -7.44 15.76 5.33
CA THR A 411 -8.77 15.17 5.57
C THR A 411 -9.38 15.70 6.87
N SER A 412 -10.69 15.93 6.89
CA SER A 412 -11.46 16.31 8.08
C SER A 412 -11.89 15.11 8.93
N ARG A 413 -11.59 13.89 8.47
CA ARG A 413 -12.04 12.64 9.09
C ARG A 413 -11.62 12.55 10.55
N GLY A 414 -12.61 12.28 11.40
CA GLY A 414 -12.42 11.94 12.80
C GLY A 414 -12.26 10.43 13.01
N VAL A 415 -11.27 10.04 13.80
CA VAL A 415 -10.95 8.66 14.14
C VAL A 415 -11.50 8.36 15.54
N SER A 416 -12.45 7.44 15.65
CA SER A 416 -13.11 7.11 16.93
C SER A 416 -12.46 5.95 17.71
N ALA A 417 -11.42 5.32 17.15
CA ALA A 417 -10.62 4.27 17.78
C ALA A 417 -9.29 4.09 17.03
N ILE A 418 -8.27 3.45 17.61
CA ILE A 418 -6.96 3.24 16.93
C ILE A 418 -7.14 2.60 15.55
N PHE A 419 -8.03 1.61 15.48
CA PHE A 419 -8.38 0.89 14.29
C PHE A 419 -9.89 0.96 14.07
N LYS A 420 -10.33 1.37 12.90
CA LYS A 420 -11.75 1.32 12.50
C LYS A 420 -11.81 1.03 11.00
N SER A 421 -12.03 -0.24 10.66
CA SER A 421 -12.28 -0.65 9.28
C SER A 421 -13.77 -0.96 9.10
N LEU A 422 -14.36 -0.42 8.04
CA LEU A 422 -15.74 -0.72 7.61
C LEU A 422 -15.91 -2.18 7.15
N LEU A 423 -14.82 -2.95 6.95
CA LEU A 423 -14.85 -4.34 6.48
C LEU A 423 -15.03 -5.39 7.59
N PHE A 424 -14.97 -5.00 8.86
CA PHE A 424 -15.05 -5.92 10.02
C PHE A 424 -16.24 -5.60 10.95
N LEU A 425 -17.21 -4.84 10.45
CA LEU A 425 -18.57 -4.73 10.97
C LEU A 425 -19.51 -5.33 9.92
#